data_AF-A0A821XR58-F1
#
_entry.id   AF-A0A821XR58-F1
#
_cell.length_a   1.000
_cell.length_b   1.000
_cell.length_c   1.000
_cell.angle_alpha   90.00
_cell.angle_beta   90.00
_cell.angle_gamma   90.00
#
_symmetry.space_group_name_H-M   'P 1'
#
loop_
_entity.id
_entity.type
_entity.pdbx_description
1 polymer ?
#
loop_
_entity_poly.entity_id
_entity_poly.type
_entity_poly.pdbx_seq_one_letter_code
_entity_poly.pdbx_strand_id
1 'polypeptide(L)'
;MTKILFVIYLIVLSIDSTIGYAQECIVGPEYWCKSFENAQDCGSIQHCTDTVWSHDNKYELVASSTTCQFCQKIFKNTHKGFEELADSEDAMIFTLTSECKSLLPNDLSTKCVNIIQNYGKSVITLMKNQRYATLCHLMGICTSEIITEKPPSIILGHDQCTWGPSYWCSSLSNTHQ
;
A
#
# COMPACT_ATOMS: atom_id res chain seq x y z
N MET A 1 41.41 -1.75 -30.40
CA MET A 1 41.15 -2.27 -29.03
C MET A 1 40.84 -1.15 -28.04
N THR A 2 41.66 -0.11 -27.94
CA THR A 2 41.47 1.00 -26.97
C THR A 2 40.14 1.77 -27.09
N LYS A 3 39.61 1.95 -28.31
CA LYS A 3 38.30 2.61 -28.54
C LYS A 3 37.12 1.79 -28.02
N ILE A 4 37.19 0.46 -28.10
CA ILE A 4 36.14 -0.45 -27.60
C ILE A 4 36.12 -0.42 -26.07
N LEU A 5 37.31 -0.44 -25.45
CA LEU A 5 37.45 -0.32 -23.99
C LEU A 5 36.93 1.02 -23.46
N PHE A 6 37.14 2.11 -24.21
CA PHE A 6 36.62 3.43 -23.85
C PHE A 6 35.08 3.48 -23.94
N VAL A 7 34.48 2.86 -24.95
CA VAL A 7 33.01 2.76 -25.07
C VAL A 7 32.41 1.93 -23.94
N ILE A 8 33.02 0.80 -23.58
CA ILE A 8 32.57 -0.02 -22.45
C ILE A 8 32.68 0.77 -21.14
N TYR A 9 33.77 1.50 -20.93
CA TYR A 9 33.96 2.35 -19.75
C TYR A 9 32.88 3.44 -19.64
N LEU A 10 32.52 4.09 -20.75
CA LEU A 10 31.46 5.10 -20.76
C LEU A 10 30.06 4.50 -20.50
N ILE A 11 29.77 3.29 -20.99
CA ILE A 11 28.52 2.57 -20.70
C ILE A 11 28.42 2.24 -19.20
N VAL A 12 29.53 1.81 -18.58
CA VAL A 12 29.57 1.48 -17.14
C VAL A 12 29.45 2.72 -16.25
N LEU A 13 29.84 3.90 -16.74
CA LEU A 13 29.64 5.17 -16.02
C LEU A 13 28.24 5.77 -16.19
N SER A 14 27.43 5.28 -17.14
CA SER A 14 26.07 5.79 -17.42
C SER A 14 24.95 4.84 -17.00
N ILE A 15 25.29 3.68 -16.43
CA ILE A 15 24.35 2.91 -15.62
C ILE A 15 24.16 3.62 -14.27
N ASP A 16 23.39 4.70 -14.28
CA ASP A 16 22.75 5.21 -13.08
C ASP A 16 21.98 4.06 -12.41
N SER A 17 21.98 4.07 -11.08
CA SER A 17 21.64 3.04 -10.09
C SER A 17 20.24 2.37 -10.18
N THR A 18 19.61 2.36 -11.35
CA THR A 18 18.34 1.70 -11.67
C THR A 18 18.33 0.18 -11.43
N ILE A 19 19.50 -0.45 -11.27
CA ILE A 19 19.61 -1.87 -10.88
C ILE A 19 19.35 -2.07 -9.38
N GLY A 20 19.58 -1.06 -8.53
CA GLY A 20 19.38 -1.16 -7.08
C GLY A 20 17.90 -1.27 -6.68
N TYR A 21 17.03 -0.51 -7.35
CA TYR A 21 15.59 -0.46 -7.04
C TYR A 21 14.88 -1.80 -7.29
N ALA A 22 15.26 -2.52 -8.35
CA ALA A 22 14.65 -3.81 -8.66
C ALA A 22 15.08 -4.94 -7.70
N GLN A 23 16.22 -4.81 -7.02
CA GLN A 23 16.71 -5.84 -6.08
C GLN A 23 15.92 -5.90 -4.78
N GLU A 24 15.24 -4.83 -4.39
CA GLU A 24 14.45 -4.83 -3.15
C GLU A 24 13.08 -5.50 -3.36
N CYS A 25 12.54 -5.42 -4.57
CA CYS A 25 11.26 -6.04 -4.92
C CYS A 25 11.30 -7.58 -5.00
N ILE A 26 12.48 -8.20 -5.16
CA ILE A 26 12.64 -9.66 -5.15
C ILE A 26 12.66 -10.27 -3.74
N VAL A 27 12.66 -9.43 -2.70
CA VAL A 27 12.64 -9.88 -1.29
C VAL A 27 11.28 -10.48 -0.91
N GLY A 28 10.19 -10.09 -1.59
CA GLY A 28 8.86 -10.69 -1.45
C GLY A 28 7.88 -9.93 -0.52
N PRO A 29 6.67 -10.52 -0.23
CA PRO A 29 5.51 -9.94 0.53
C PRO A 29 5.87 -9.10 1.72
N GLU A 30 6.81 -9.57 2.52
CA GLU A 30 7.19 -8.90 3.74
C GLU A 30 7.90 -7.55 3.50
N TYR A 31 8.53 -7.35 2.34
CA TYR A 31 9.20 -6.10 1.98
C TYR A 31 8.28 -5.12 1.25
N TRP A 32 7.77 -5.52 0.08
CA TRP A 32 6.92 -4.66 -0.75
C TRP A 32 5.59 -4.30 -0.05
N CYS A 33 5.00 -5.16 0.79
CA CYS A 33 3.79 -4.80 1.55
C CYS A 33 4.08 -4.17 2.92
N LYS A 34 5.33 -3.83 3.23
CA LYS A 34 5.69 -3.16 4.48
C LYS A 34 5.21 -1.71 4.53
N SER A 35 5.16 -1.03 3.39
CA SER A 35 4.74 0.37 3.26
C SER A 35 4.07 0.60 1.90
N PHE A 36 3.35 1.71 1.79
CA PHE A 36 2.78 2.13 0.50
C PHE A 36 3.85 2.37 -0.55
N GLU A 37 4.92 3.05 -0.15
CA GLU A 37 6.00 3.47 -1.04
C GLU A 37 6.70 2.26 -1.65
N ASN A 38 7.04 1.27 -0.82
CA ASN A 38 7.60 0.00 -1.29
C ASN A 38 6.62 -0.73 -2.21
N ALA A 39 5.33 -0.74 -1.85
CA ALA A 39 4.32 -1.42 -2.66
C ALA A 39 4.16 -0.75 -4.03
N GLN A 40 4.24 0.58 -4.06
CA GLN A 40 4.16 1.39 -5.26
C GLN A 40 5.37 1.15 -6.16
N ASP A 41 6.57 1.26 -5.60
CA ASP A 41 7.83 1.11 -6.33
C ASP A 41 7.97 -0.30 -6.91
N CYS A 42 7.40 -1.29 -6.22
CA CYS A 42 7.34 -2.68 -6.68
C CYS A 42 6.06 -3.06 -7.46
N GLY A 43 5.16 -2.12 -7.76
CA GLY A 43 3.96 -2.38 -8.58
C GLY A 43 2.95 -3.35 -7.97
N SER A 44 2.84 -3.35 -6.64
CA SER A 44 2.21 -4.42 -5.85
C SER A 44 1.14 -3.95 -4.87
N ILE A 45 0.80 -2.66 -4.95
CA ILE A 45 -0.27 -2.02 -4.17
C ILE A 45 -1.52 -2.88 -4.16
N GLN A 46 -1.97 -3.40 -5.29
CA GLN A 46 -3.20 -4.19 -5.36
C GLN A 46 -3.09 -5.49 -4.55
N HIS A 47 -2.00 -6.23 -4.69
CA HIS A 47 -1.77 -7.44 -3.89
C HIS A 47 -1.76 -7.10 -2.40
N CYS A 48 -0.97 -6.11 -1.98
CA CYS A 48 -0.87 -5.72 -0.58
C CYS A 48 -2.23 -5.25 -0.03
N THR A 49 -3.01 -4.52 -0.82
CA THR A 49 -4.34 -4.04 -0.45
C THR A 49 -5.34 -5.18 -0.29
N ASP A 50 -5.29 -6.19 -1.16
CA ASP A 50 -6.27 -7.26 -1.21
C ASP A 50 -5.96 -8.41 -0.25
N THR A 51 -4.68 -8.69 0.04
CA THR A 51 -4.26 -9.89 0.79
C THR A 51 -3.57 -9.61 2.12
N VAL A 52 -2.84 -8.50 2.26
CA VAL A 52 -2.02 -8.23 3.45
C VAL A 52 -2.70 -7.20 4.35
N TRP A 53 -2.94 -6.00 3.83
CA TRP A 53 -3.54 -4.89 4.57
C TRP A 53 -5.05 -5.04 4.79
N SER A 54 -5.71 -5.91 4.01
CA SER A 54 -7.13 -6.29 4.18
C SER A 54 -7.36 -7.17 5.41
N HIS A 55 -6.40 -8.04 5.73
CA HIS A 55 -6.47 -9.02 6.80
C HIS A 55 -5.79 -8.55 8.10
N ASP A 56 -5.15 -7.38 8.09
CA ASP A 56 -4.59 -6.72 9.27
C ASP A 56 -5.66 -6.10 10.20
N ASN A 57 -6.79 -6.79 10.36
CA ASN A 57 -7.59 -6.76 11.59
C ASN A 57 -6.99 -7.70 12.67
N LYS A 58 -5.68 -8.00 12.61
CA LYS A 58 -4.98 -8.74 13.69
C LYS A 58 -4.69 -7.91 14.92
N TYR A 59 -4.85 -6.60 14.81
CA TYR A 59 -4.71 -5.67 15.91
C TYR A 59 -6.12 -5.19 16.24
N GLU A 60 -6.60 -5.50 17.45
CA GLU A 60 -7.65 -4.68 18.03
C GLU A 60 -7.07 -3.27 18.06
N LEU A 61 -7.54 -2.43 17.13
CA LEU A 61 -7.07 -1.06 16.90
C LEU A 61 -7.38 -0.20 18.12
N VAL A 62 -6.64 -0.40 19.20
CA VAL A 62 -6.64 0.49 20.35
C VAL A 62 -5.80 1.68 19.92
N ALA A 63 -6.47 2.71 19.42
CA ALA A 63 -5.86 3.96 19.03
C ALA A 63 -5.18 4.60 20.24
N SER A 64 -3.86 4.38 20.38
CA SER A 64 -3.09 4.87 21.54
C SER A 64 -2.87 6.37 21.52
N SER A 65 -3.08 7.04 20.37
CA SER A 65 -3.04 8.50 20.24
C SER A 65 -4.40 9.10 19.86
N THR A 66 -4.72 10.25 20.45
CA THR A 66 -5.88 11.07 20.06
C THR A 66 -5.83 11.47 18.59
N THR A 67 -4.62 11.64 18.04
CA THR A 67 -4.38 11.92 16.62
C THR A 67 -4.80 10.75 15.72
N CYS A 68 -4.52 9.50 16.14
CA CYS A 68 -4.98 8.29 15.43
C CYS A 68 -6.50 8.16 15.46
N GLN A 69 -7.15 8.38 16.62
CA GLN A 69 -8.61 8.37 16.74
C GLN A 69 -9.26 9.43 15.85
N PHE A 70 -8.67 10.63 15.82
CA PHE A 70 -9.16 11.72 14.99
C PHE A 70 -9.01 11.41 13.50
N CYS A 71 -7.86 10.86 13.09
CA CYS A 71 -7.63 10.40 11.73
C CYS A 71 -8.68 9.35 11.32
N GLN A 72 -8.86 8.31 12.12
CA GLN A 72 -9.85 7.26 11.86
C GLN A 72 -11.26 7.82 11.77
N LYS A 73 -11.61 8.78 12.64
CA LYS A 73 -12.93 9.42 12.68
C LYS A 73 -13.16 10.33 11.47
N ILE A 74 -12.14 11.07 11.02
CA ILE A 74 -12.21 11.83 9.77
C ILE A 74 -12.53 10.89 8.63
N PHE A 75 -11.70 9.89 8.39
CA PHE A 75 -11.89 9.01 7.23
C PHE A 75 -13.20 8.19 7.32
N LYS A 76 -13.60 7.75 8.51
CA LYS A 76 -14.90 7.08 8.75
C LYS A 76 -16.10 8.00 8.47
N ASN A 77 -16.02 9.27 8.81
CA ASN A 77 -17.10 10.23 8.55
C ASN A 77 -17.12 10.70 7.09
N THR A 78 -15.93 10.84 6.49
CA THR A 78 -15.73 11.19 5.08
C THR A 78 -16.28 10.10 4.16
N HIS A 79 -16.27 8.81 4.56
CA HIS A 79 -16.90 7.72 3.81
C HIS A 79 -18.34 8.03 3.40
N LYS A 80 -19.17 8.52 4.34
CA LYS A 80 -20.59 8.80 4.09
C LYS A 80 -20.80 9.94 3.09
N GLY A 81 -19.87 10.90 3.03
CA GLY A 81 -19.91 11.99 2.04
C GLY A 81 -19.34 11.57 0.69
N PHE A 82 -18.48 10.55 0.66
CA PHE A 82 -17.85 10.06 -0.57
C PHE A 82 -18.69 9.00 -1.27
N GLU A 83 -19.55 8.24 -0.57
CA GLU A 83 -20.46 7.26 -1.17
C GLU A 83 -21.40 7.90 -2.22
N GLU A 84 -21.90 9.11 -1.99
CA GLU A 84 -22.76 9.83 -2.95
C GLU A 84 -21.97 10.42 -4.15
N LEU A 85 -20.64 10.49 -4.05
CA LEU A 85 -19.74 11.05 -5.06
C LEU A 85 -18.82 9.99 -5.71
N ALA A 86 -18.96 8.72 -5.31
CA ALA A 86 -18.01 7.65 -5.59
C ALA A 86 -17.98 7.18 -7.06
N ASP A 87 -18.97 7.56 -7.87
CA ASP A 87 -19.09 7.02 -9.22
C ASP A 87 -18.04 7.60 -10.20
N SER A 88 -17.46 8.76 -9.91
CA SER A 88 -16.46 9.40 -10.79
C SER A 88 -15.18 9.80 -10.05
N GLU A 89 -14.05 9.22 -10.49
CA GLU A 89 -12.72 9.57 -9.97
C GLU A 89 -12.39 11.05 -10.21
N ASP A 90 -12.76 11.57 -11.38
CA ASP A 90 -12.49 12.97 -11.75
C ASP A 90 -13.31 13.94 -10.89
N ALA A 91 -14.56 13.61 -10.57
CA ALA A 91 -15.40 14.41 -9.66
C ALA A 91 -14.80 14.48 -8.25
N MET A 92 -14.23 13.36 -7.79
CA MET A 92 -13.61 13.25 -6.49
C MET A 92 -12.27 14.01 -6.42
N ILE A 93 -11.43 13.90 -7.47
CA ILE A 93 -10.22 14.72 -7.62
C ILE A 93 -10.55 16.22 -7.66
N PHE A 94 -11.59 16.61 -8.40
CA PHE A 94 -12.03 17.99 -8.49
C PHE A 94 -12.44 18.53 -7.11
N THR A 95 -13.21 17.74 -6.35
CA THR A 95 -13.69 18.09 -5.02
C THR A 95 -12.52 18.27 -4.04
N LEU A 96 -11.61 17.29 -3.98
CA LEU A 96 -10.42 17.35 -3.13
C LEU A 96 -9.51 18.55 -3.50
N THR A 97 -9.36 18.84 -4.79
CA THR A 97 -8.61 20.00 -5.29
C THR A 97 -9.24 21.32 -4.87
N SER A 98 -10.58 21.39 -4.85
CA SER A 98 -11.32 22.56 -4.37
C SER A 98 -11.10 22.78 -2.88
N GLU A 99 -11.22 21.71 -2.08
CA GLU A 99 -10.99 21.77 -0.63
C GLU A 99 -9.55 22.20 -0.27
N CYS A 100 -8.55 21.72 -1.01
CA CYS A 100 -7.18 22.22 -0.83
C CYS A 100 -7.05 23.72 -1.05
N LYS A 101 -7.82 24.32 -1.96
CA LYS A 101 -7.78 25.75 -2.26
C LYS A 101 -8.59 26.58 -1.28
N SER A 102 -9.68 26.05 -0.75
CA SER A 102 -10.56 26.75 0.19
C SER A 102 -10.09 26.67 1.64
N LEU A 103 -9.49 25.56 2.06
CA LEU A 103 -9.17 25.29 3.46
C LEU A 103 -7.72 25.60 3.86
N LEU A 104 -6.80 25.73 2.90
CA LEU A 104 -5.38 25.85 3.17
C LEU A 104 -4.78 27.18 2.71
N PRO A 105 -3.77 27.72 3.42
CA PRO A 105 -2.97 28.85 2.95
C PRO A 105 -2.24 28.50 1.66
N ASN A 106 -1.92 29.50 0.83
CA ASN A 106 -1.39 29.33 -0.53
C ASN A 106 -0.28 28.27 -0.66
N ASP A 107 0.76 28.33 0.17
CA ASP A 107 1.90 27.39 0.07
C ASP A 107 1.51 25.93 0.37
N LEU A 108 0.58 25.73 1.31
CA LEU A 108 0.06 24.40 1.66
C LEU A 108 -0.98 23.92 0.65
N SER A 109 -1.78 24.85 0.11
CA SER A 109 -2.74 24.59 -0.94
C SER A 109 -2.08 24.07 -2.20
N THR A 110 -1.00 24.72 -2.67
CA THR A 110 -0.26 24.28 -3.86
C THR A 110 0.31 22.87 -3.69
N LYS A 111 0.88 22.56 -2.51
CA LYS A 111 1.37 21.21 -2.20
C LYS A 111 0.24 20.19 -2.18
N CYS A 112 -0.88 20.52 -1.53
CA CYS A 112 -2.07 19.68 -1.44
C CYS A 112 -2.65 19.34 -2.84
N VAL A 113 -2.80 20.35 -3.70
CA VAL A 113 -3.27 20.17 -5.08
C VAL A 113 -2.32 19.28 -5.89
N ASN A 114 -1.00 19.49 -5.76
CA ASN A 114 -0.01 18.67 -6.44
C ASN A 114 -0.12 17.19 -6.04
N ILE A 115 -0.27 16.92 -4.74
CA ILE A 115 -0.46 15.56 -4.22
C ILE A 115 -1.73 14.93 -4.80
N ILE A 116 -2.86 15.63 -4.81
CA ILE A 116 -4.12 15.08 -5.36
C ILE A 116 -4.03 14.87 -6.87
N GLN A 117 -3.37 15.74 -7.61
CA GLN A 117 -3.26 15.56 -9.06
C GLN A 117 -2.34 14.40 -9.44
N ASN A 118 -1.29 14.15 -8.66
CA ASN A 118 -0.31 13.08 -8.95
C ASN A 118 -0.71 11.73 -8.37
N TYR A 119 -1.32 11.72 -7.18
CA TYR A 119 -1.63 10.49 -6.45
C TYR A 119 -3.13 10.25 -6.28
N GLY A 120 -3.98 11.25 -6.54
CA GLY A 120 -5.41 11.19 -6.27
C GLY A 120 -6.09 10.00 -6.94
N LYS A 121 -5.75 9.64 -8.18
CA LYS A 121 -6.37 8.49 -8.85
C LYS A 121 -6.07 7.19 -8.13
N SER A 122 -4.80 6.90 -7.88
CA SER A 122 -4.36 5.71 -7.14
C SER A 122 -4.96 5.65 -5.74
N VAL A 123 -4.99 6.79 -5.03
CA VAL A 123 -5.58 6.88 -3.69
C VAL A 123 -7.10 6.69 -3.75
N ILE A 124 -7.80 7.25 -4.73
CA ILE A 124 -9.26 7.12 -4.90
C ILE A 124 -9.64 5.68 -5.25
N THR A 125 -8.88 5.01 -6.13
CA THR A 125 -9.06 3.59 -6.43
C THR A 125 -8.92 2.74 -5.16
N LEU A 126 -7.99 3.10 -4.27
CA LEU A 126 -7.85 2.47 -2.96
C LEU A 126 -9.01 2.82 -2.00
N MET A 127 -9.47 4.08 -2.01
CA MET A 127 -10.61 4.54 -1.20
C MET A 127 -11.92 3.85 -1.59
N LYS A 128 -12.12 3.50 -2.87
CA LYS A 128 -13.30 2.76 -3.34
C LYS A 128 -13.32 1.30 -2.89
N ASN A 129 -12.15 0.70 -2.62
CA ASN A 129 -12.00 -0.73 -2.36
C ASN A 129 -11.68 -1.11 -0.89
N GLN A 130 -11.43 -0.17 0.04
CA GLN A 130 -10.92 -0.52 1.38
C GLN A 130 -11.33 0.38 2.57
N ARG A 131 -11.17 -0.18 3.78
CA ARG A 131 -11.51 0.42 5.08
C ARG A 131 -10.47 1.45 5.51
N TYR A 132 -10.95 2.68 5.66
CA TYR A 132 -10.30 3.89 6.21
C TYR A 132 -9.29 3.77 7.36
N ALA A 133 -9.36 2.71 8.18
CA ALA A 133 -8.41 2.47 9.27
C ALA A 133 -6.99 2.18 8.76
N THR A 134 -6.88 1.57 7.57
CA THR A 134 -5.60 1.29 6.90
C THR A 134 -4.91 2.57 6.43
N LEU A 135 -5.67 3.59 6.00
CA LEU A 135 -5.11 4.87 5.56
C LEU A 135 -4.37 5.60 6.67
N CYS A 136 -4.87 5.56 7.91
CA CYS A 136 -4.20 6.21 9.04
C CYS A 136 -2.88 5.52 9.44
N HIS A 137 -2.78 4.20 9.25
CA HIS A 137 -1.52 3.46 9.43
C HIS A 137 -0.55 3.73 8.29
N LEU A 138 -1.07 3.75 7.06
CA LEU A 138 -0.30 4.02 5.85
C LEU A 138 0.36 5.41 5.89
N MET A 139 -0.35 6.40 6.42
CA MET A 139 0.17 7.76 6.59
C MET A 139 1.03 7.93 7.86
N GLY A 140 1.30 6.85 8.61
CA GLY A 140 2.11 6.89 9.83
C GLY A 140 1.49 7.66 10.99
N ILE A 141 0.20 8.00 10.92
CA ILE A 141 -0.52 8.73 11.99
C ILE A 141 -0.94 7.78 13.11
N CYS A 142 -1.34 6.57 12.75
CA CYS A 142 -1.56 5.48 13.68
C CYS A 142 -0.33 4.57 13.69
N THR A 143 0.15 4.24 14.87
CA THR A 143 1.16 3.19 15.06
C THR A 143 0.47 1.91 15.50
N SER A 144 0.90 0.77 14.94
CA SER A 144 0.53 -0.54 15.44
C SER A 144 1.29 -0.78 16.75
N GLU A 145 0.66 -0.52 17.90
CA GLU A 145 1.27 -0.81 19.20
C GLU A 145 1.01 -2.27 19.56
N ILE A 146 2.09 -3.07 19.67
CA ILE A 146 2.00 -4.48 20.07
C ILE A 146 1.72 -4.54 21.58
N ILE A 147 0.44 -4.54 21.97
CA ILE A 147 0.06 -4.93 23.33
C ILE A 147 -0.01 -6.46 23.32
N THR A 148 1.14 -7.10 23.58
CA THR A 148 1.33 -8.55 23.71
C THR A 148 0.90 -9.36 22.49
N GLU A 149 1.87 -9.80 21.69
CA GLU A 149 1.61 -10.81 20.67
C GLU A 149 1.03 -12.07 21.31
N LYS A 150 -0.26 -12.33 21.12
CA LYS A 150 -0.62 -13.70 20.78
C LYS A 150 -0.44 -13.79 19.28
N PRO A 151 0.63 -14.41 18.77
CA PRO A 151 0.74 -14.64 17.34
C PRO A 151 -0.57 -15.27 16.87
N PRO A 152 -1.10 -14.85 15.71
CA PRO A 152 -2.26 -15.48 15.12
C PRO A 152 -2.00 -16.98 15.14
N SER A 153 -2.89 -17.74 15.75
CA SER A 153 -2.75 -19.19 15.77
C SER A 153 -2.87 -19.66 14.32
N ILE A 154 -1.73 -19.76 13.64
CA ILE A 154 -1.60 -20.42 12.35
C ILE A 154 -1.93 -21.88 12.65
N ILE A 155 -3.16 -22.26 12.33
CA ILE A 155 -3.55 -23.66 12.39
C ILE A 155 -2.93 -24.30 11.16
N LEU A 156 -1.79 -24.97 11.37
CA LEU A 156 -1.20 -25.84 10.36
C LEU A 156 -2.29 -26.79 9.88
N GLY A 157 -2.59 -26.77 8.58
CA GLY A 157 -3.64 -27.58 7.99
C GLY A 157 -4.98 -26.86 7.74
N HIS A 158 -5.11 -25.55 7.99
CA HIS A 158 -6.32 -24.83 7.58
C HIS A 158 -6.42 -24.68 6.05
N ASP A 159 -5.31 -24.33 5.41
CA ASP A 159 -5.23 -24.16 3.96
C ASP A 159 -4.76 -25.43 3.26
N GLN A 160 -5.33 -25.74 2.11
CA GLN A 160 -4.96 -26.90 1.27
C GLN A 160 -3.46 -26.94 0.94
N CYS A 161 -2.86 -25.76 0.81
CA CYS A 161 -1.41 -25.57 0.62
C CYS A 161 -0.58 -26.04 1.82
N THR A 162 -1.19 -26.37 2.96
CA THR A 162 -0.53 -26.79 4.22
C THR A 162 -0.94 -28.19 4.68
N TRP A 163 -1.78 -28.90 3.91
CA TRP A 163 -2.25 -30.26 4.26
C TRP A 163 -1.17 -31.35 4.10
N GLY A 164 -0.03 -31.00 3.53
CA GLY A 164 1.16 -31.84 3.48
C GLY A 164 1.20 -32.82 2.30
N PRO A 165 2.29 -33.60 2.20
CA PRO A 165 2.57 -34.43 1.01
C PRO A 165 1.52 -35.50 0.73
N SER A 166 0.82 -36.00 1.75
CA SER A 166 -0.28 -36.96 1.56
C SER A 166 -1.44 -36.39 0.75
N TYR A 167 -1.64 -35.07 0.78
CA TYR A 167 -2.65 -34.39 -0.02
C TYR A 167 -2.11 -33.92 -1.38
N TRP A 168 -0.91 -33.33 -1.42
CA TRP A 168 -0.31 -32.86 -2.69
C TRP A 168 0.02 -34.01 -3.65
N CYS A 169 0.39 -35.17 -3.11
CA CYS A 169 0.73 -36.35 -3.90
C CYS A 169 -0.46 -37.31 -4.13
N SER A 170 -1.66 -36.98 -3.66
CA SER A 170 -2.82 -37.85 -3.86
C SER A 170 -3.36 -37.81 -5.31
N SER A 171 -3.15 -36.71 -6.02
CA SER A 171 -3.52 -36.58 -7.43
C SER A 171 -2.82 -35.40 -8.10
N LEU A 172 -2.70 -35.44 -9.43
CA LEU A 172 -2.19 -34.32 -10.24
C LEU A 172 -3.08 -33.06 -10.18
N SER A 173 -4.33 -33.16 -9.73
CA SER A 173 -5.20 -31.98 -9.53
C SER A 173 -4.82 -31.18 -8.30
N ASN A 174 -4.07 -31.77 -7.37
CA ASN A 174 -3.70 -31.15 -6.09
C ASN A 174 -2.27 -30.57 -6.12
N THR A 175 -1.57 -30.70 -7.25
CA THR A 175 -0.26 -30.08 -7.46
C THR A 175 -0.46 -28.64 -7.92
N HIS A 176 0.07 -27.67 -7.16
CA HIS A 176 0.01 -26.25 -7.50
C HIS A 176 0.65 -25.97 -8.86
N GLN A 177 0.01 -25.10 -9.66
CA GLN A 177 0.56 -24.50 -10.87
C GLN A 177 1.06 -23.08 -10.57
#